data_AF-A0A8S4G187-F1
#
_entry.id   AF-A0A8S4G187-F1
#
_cell.length_a   1.000
_cell.length_b   1.000
_cell.length_c   1.000
_cell.angle_alpha   90.00
_cell.angle_beta   90.00
_cell.angle_gamma   90.00
#
_symmetry.space_group_name_H-M   'P 1'
#
loop_
_entity.id
_entity.type
_entity.pdbx_description
1 polymer ?
#
loop_
_entity_poly.entity_id
_entity_poly.type
_entity_poly.pdbx_seq_one_letter_code
_entity_poly.pdbx_strand_id
1 'polypeptide(L)'
;MIYLLINFLYIFFSVITRSLQTITSGASSTSLVKTELPLFTSIRNKVRCYFPRPNEVRRVRRHGWQTKICTPNGRRQIMRRILKGKFVLTH
;
A
#
# COMPACT_ATOMS: atom_id res chain seq x y z
N MET A 1 -12.11 -44.37 36.85
CA MET A 1 -12.19 -44.17 35.37
C MET A 1 -12.67 -42.79 34.96
N ILE A 2 -13.77 -42.26 35.52
CA ILE A 2 -14.34 -40.95 35.12
C ILE A 2 -13.36 -39.78 35.33
N TYR A 3 -12.66 -39.71 36.46
CA TYR A 3 -11.68 -38.65 36.74
C TYR A 3 -10.45 -38.66 35.80
N LEU A 4 -10.09 -39.83 35.25
CA LEU A 4 -9.01 -39.97 34.28
C LEU A 4 -9.43 -39.41 32.92
N LEU A 5 -10.68 -39.67 32.52
CA LEU A 5 -11.25 -39.16 31.26
C LEU A 5 -11.43 -37.63 31.29
N ILE A 6 -11.84 -37.07 32.43
CA ILE A 6 -11.97 -35.63 32.63
C ILE A 6 -10.60 -34.94 32.57
N ASN A 7 -9.56 -35.52 33.21
CA ASN A 7 -8.20 -34.99 33.12
C ASN A 7 -7.66 -35.06 31.69
N PHE A 8 -7.92 -36.15 30.97
CA PHE A 8 -7.48 -36.30 29.58
C PHE A 8 -8.13 -35.25 28.66
N LEU A 9 -9.44 -35.01 28.79
CA LEU A 9 -10.16 -33.98 28.04
C LEU A 9 -9.67 -32.57 28.40
N TYR A 10 -9.38 -32.29 29.67
CA TYR A 10 -8.86 -30.99 30.10
C TYR A 10 -7.47 -30.71 29.52
N ILE A 11 -6.57 -31.69 29.53
CA ILE A 11 -5.23 -31.58 28.93
C ILE A 11 -5.36 -31.37 27.43
N PHE A 12 -6.21 -32.14 26.75
CA PHE A 12 -6.43 -32.00 25.31
C PHE A 12 -6.94 -30.61 24.93
N PHE A 13 -7.93 -30.08 25.66
CA PHE A 13 -8.47 -28.74 25.44
C PHE A 13 -7.45 -27.63 25.76
N SER A 14 -6.60 -27.84 26.78
CA SER A 14 -5.50 -26.92 27.12
C SER A 14 -4.42 -26.86 26.03
N VAL A 15 -4.11 -28.00 25.39
CA VAL A 15 -3.13 -28.04 24.28
C VAL A 15 -3.66 -27.30 23.04
N ILE A 16 -4.95 -27.45 22.72
CA ILE A 16 -5.59 -26.75 21.59
C ILE A 16 -5.60 -25.23 21.82
N THR A 17 -5.93 -24.78 23.02
CA THR A 17 -5.97 -23.34 23.33
C THR A 17 -4.57 -22.70 23.29
N ARG A 18 -3.52 -23.44 23.66
CA ARG A 18 -2.12 -22.97 23.59
C ARG A 18 -1.58 -22.90 22.17
N SER A 19 -1.97 -23.83 21.28
CA SER A 19 -1.53 -23.79 19.87
C SER A 19 -2.12 -22.59 19.12
N LEU A 20 -3.36 -22.20 19.43
CA LEU A 20 -4.03 -21.03 18.83
C LEU A 20 -3.43 -19.68 19.26
N GLN A 21 -2.89 -19.58 20.48
CA GLN A 21 -2.25 -18.35 20.99
C GLN A 21 -0.88 -18.07 20.37
N THR A 22 -0.22 -19.09 19.78
CA THR A 22 1.06 -18.91 19.08
C THR A 22 0.89 -18.16 17.76
N ILE A 23 -0.32 -18.16 17.18
CA ILE A 23 -0.62 -17.48 15.89
C ILE A 23 -0.80 -15.97 16.09
N THR A 24 -1.14 -15.49 17.29
CA THR A 24 -1.42 -14.05 17.54
C THR A 24 -0.21 -13.25 18.01
N SER A 25 0.93 -13.91 18.27
CA SER A 25 2.17 -13.26 18.70
C SER A 25 3.07 -12.89 17.50
N GLY A 26 2.46 -12.37 16.44
CA GLY A 26 3.12 -12.03 15.18
C GLY A 26 2.92 -10.56 14.80
N ALA A 27 3.98 -9.77 15.03
CA ALA A 27 4.24 -8.44 14.48
C ALA A 27 3.35 -7.27 14.96
N SER A 28 3.89 -6.52 15.93
CA SER A 28 3.60 -5.10 16.14
C SER A 28 3.87 -4.32 14.85
N SER A 29 2.84 -4.15 14.02
CA SER A 29 2.89 -3.34 12.81
C SER A 29 2.42 -1.92 13.16
N THR A 30 3.29 -0.94 12.95
CA THR A 30 3.01 0.49 13.15
C THR A 30 2.18 1.07 11.99
N SER A 31 1.03 0.48 11.67
CA SER A 31 0.16 0.97 10.58
C SER A 31 -0.97 1.86 11.10
N LEU A 32 -0.96 3.13 10.67
CA LEU A 32 -1.91 4.20 11.02
C LEU A 32 -3.38 3.98 10.62
N VAL A 33 -3.73 2.84 10.03
CA VAL A 33 -5.12 2.52 9.65
C VAL A 33 -5.41 1.08 10.04
N LYS A 34 -6.40 0.91 10.93
CA LYS A 34 -6.87 -0.39 11.40
C LYS A 34 -7.97 -0.89 10.45
N THR A 35 -7.67 -1.89 9.65
CA THR A 35 -8.65 -2.49 8.73
C THR A 35 -9.41 -3.59 9.48
N GLU A 36 -10.56 -3.23 10.01
CA GLU A 36 -11.55 -4.17 10.54
C GLU A 36 -12.13 -4.92 9.34
N LEU A 37 -11.72 -6.18 9.10
CA LEU A 37 -12.37 -7.27 8.33
C LEU A 37 -11.33 -8.11 7.55
N PRO A 38 -11.28 -9.44 7.75
CA PRO A 38 -10.22 -10.31 7.24
C PRO A 38 -10.33 -10.69 5.75
N LEU A 39 -11.41 -10.32 5.05
CA LEU A 39 -11.72 -10.85 3.72
C LEU A 39 -11.28 -9.96 2.53
N PHE A 40 -10.79 -8.74 2.77
CA PHE A 40 -10.37 -7.80 1.71
C PHE A 40 -8.85 -7.53 1.64
N THR A 41 -8.03 -8.23 2.42
CA THR A 41 -6.60 -7.93 2.52
C THR A 41 -5.70 -8.71 1.55
N SER A 42 -6.24 -9.70 0.83
CA SER A 42 -5.54 -10.33 -0.29
C SER A 42 -5.70 -9.40 -1.51
N ILE A 43 -4.70 -8.64 -1.98
CA ILE A 43 -3.64 -9.12 -2.90
C ILE A 43 -2.46 -8.09 -3.00
N ARG A 44 -2.43 -6.99 -2.23
CA ARG A 44 -1.40 -5.93 -2.40
C ARG A 44 -0.55 -5.66 -1.14
N ASN A 45 0.12 -6.70 -0.65
CA ASN A 45 0.98 -6.61 0.54
C ASN A 45 2.33 -5.92 0.32
N LYS A 46 2.72 -5.62 -0.93
CA LYS A 46 4.00 -4.96 -1.24
C LYS A 46 3.77 -3.59 -1.88
N VAL A 47 3.66 -2.55 -1.06
CA VAL A 47 3.82 -1.17 -1.54
C VAL A 47 5.25 -1.03 -2.06
N ARG A 48 5.41 -0.79 -3.36
CA ARG A 48 6.70 -0.47 -3.95
C ARG A 48 7.09 0.94 -3.49
N CYS A 49 7.89 1.00 -2.43
CA CYS A 49 8.37 2.25 -1.83
C CYS A 49 9.56 2.89 -2.58
N TYR A 50 9.96 2.34 -3.73
CA TYR A 50 11.00 2.95 -4.56
C TYR A 50 10.39 4.09 -5.37
N PHE A 51 10.69 5.32 -4.99
CA PHE A 51 10.51 6.47 -5.87
C PHE A 51 11.24 6.18 -7.20
N PRO A 52 10.63 6.47 -8.38
CA PRO A 52 11.31 6.31 -9.65
C PRO A 52 12.66 7.04 -9.60
N ARG A 53 13.74 6.37 -10.06
CA ARG A 53 15.06 7.02 -10.11
C ARG A 53 14.96 8.30 -10.96
N PRO A 54 15.43 9.46 -10.47
CA PRO A 54 15.37 10.70 -11.21
C PRO A 54 16.21 10.56 -12.49
N ASN A 55 15.63 10.95 -13.63
CA ASN A 55 16.34 10.98 -14.91
C ASN A 55 15.91 12.24 -15.65
N GLU A 56 16.84 13.17 -15.79
CA GLU A 56 16.60 14.49 -16.32
C GLU A 56 16.25 14.46 -17.81
N VAL A 57 16.93 13.61 -18.58
CA VAL A 57 16.66 13.40 -20.01
C VAL A 57 15.22 12.91 -20.21
N ARG A 58 14.77 11.95 -19.39
CA ARG A 58 13.39 11.44 -19.46
C ARG A 58 12.38 12.51 -19.00
N ARG A 59 12.71 13.30 -17.99
CA ARG A 59 11.86 14.39 -17.47
C ARG A 59 11.59 15.43 -18.58
N VAL A 60 12.64 15.95 -19.21
CA VAL A 60 12.53 16.96 -20.27
C VAL A 60 11.84 16.39 -21.52
N ARG A 61 12.23 15.20 -21.99
CA ARG A 61 11.63 14.62 -23.22
C ARG A 61 10.14 14.30 -23.06
N ARG A 62 9.70 13.87 -21.89
CA ARG A 62 8.29 13.50 -21.67
C ARG A 62 7.41 14.67 -21.24
N HIS A 63 7.94 15.55 -20.39
CA HIS A 63 7.15 16.56 -19.69
C HIS A 63 7.57 18.00 -19.98
N GLY A 64 8.61 18.20 -20.79
CA GLY A 64 9.13 19.50 -21.16
C GLY A 64 8.21 20.30 -22.08
N TRP A 65 8.57 21.57 -22.23
CA TRP A 65 7.84 22.55 -23.02
C TRP A 65 7.58 22.08 -24.46
N GLN A 66 8.62 21.63 -25.16
CA GLN A 66 8.55 21.26 -26.56
C GLN A 66 7.54 20.13 -26.81
N THR A 67 7.53 19.13 -25.93
CA THR A 67 6.60 18.00 -26.00
C THR A 67 5.16 18.44 -25.81
N LYS A 68 4.92 19.45 -24.97
CA LYS A 68 3.57 19.99 -24.72
C LYS A 68 3.11 20.91 -25.84
N ILE A 69 3.96 21.75 -26.43
CA ILE A 69 3.55 22.67 -27.50
C ILE A 69 3.27 21.94 -28.82
N CYS A 70 3.98 20.83 -29.09
CA CYS A 70 3.82 20.04 -30.31
C CYS A 70 2.40 19.45 -30.46
N THR A 71 1.77 19.02 -29.36
CA THR A 71 0.44 18.39 -29.41
C THR A 71 -0.69 19.38 -29.13
N PRO A 72 -1.87 19.25 -29.76
CA PRO A 72 -3.03 20.10 -29.44
C PRO A 72 -3.47 19.95 -27.97
N ASN A 73 -3.41 18.74 -27.43
CA ASN A 73 -3.76 18.48 -26.03
C ASN A 73 -2.76 19.07 -25.03
N GLY A 74 -1.47 19.12 -25.38
CA GLY A 74 -0.46 19.76 -24.55
C GLY A 74 -0.62 21.29 -24.53
N ARG A 75 -0.92 21.91 -25.69
CA ARG A 75 -1.27 23.34 -25.77
C ARG A 75 -2.47 23.68 -24.87
N ARG A 76 -3.54 22.89 -24.90
CA ARG A 76 -4.69 23.07 -23.98
C ARG A 76 -4.31 22.94 -22.49
N GLN A 77 -3.37 22.07 -22.14
CA GLN A 77 -2.87 21.97 -20.76
C GLN A 77 -2.12 23.23 -20.32
N ILE A 78 -1.26 23.76 -21.20
CA ILE A 78 -0.52 25.01 -20.92
C ILE A 78 -1.49 26.18 -20.73
N MET A 79 -2.47 26.34 -21.63
CA MET A 79 -3.50 27.39 -21.51
C MET A 79 -4.21 27.32 -20.15
N ARG A 80 -4.64 26.12 -19.72
CA ARG A 80 -5.28 25.94 -18.40
C ARG A 80 -4.37 26.32 -17.23
N ARG A 81 -3.05 26.09 -17.33
CA ARG A 81 -2.09 26.48 -16.30
C ARG A 81 -1.87 27.99 -16.25
N ILE A 82 -1.86 28.66 -17.40
CA ILE A 82 -1.80 30.12 -17.51
C ILE A 82 -3.05 30.74 -16.89
N LEU A 83 -4.24 30.24 -17.24
CA LEU A 83 -5.51 30.72 -16.67
C LEU A 83 -5.59 30.53 -15.15
N LYS A 84 -4.93 29.48 -14.63
CA LYS A 84 -4.82 29.24 -13.18
C LYS A 84 -3.73 30.10 -12.51
N GLY A 85 -2.94 30.86 -13.27
CA GLY A 85 -1.84 31.68 -12.74
C GLY A 85 -0.67 30.84 -12.21
N LYS A 86 -0.39 29.67 -12.78
CA LYS A 86 0.76 28.85 -12.36
C LYS A 86 2.07 29.46 -12.89
N PHE A 87 3.03 29.69 -11.99
CA PHE A 87 4.37 30.18 -12.34
C PHE A 87 5.14 29.21 -13.25
N VAL A 88 5.20 27.94 -12.87
CA VAL A 88 5.80 26.89 -13.70
C VAL A 88 4.71 26.26 -14.57
N LEU A 89 4.89 26.24 -15.89
CA LEU A 89 3.90 25.74 -16.86
C LEU A 89 4.18 24.31 -17.33
N THR A 90 5.43 23.93 -17.46
CA THR A 90 5.86 22.57 -17.77
C THR A 90 7.06 22.21 -16.92
N HIS A 91 7.46 20.94 -16.96
CA HIS A 91 8.79 20.58 -16.47
C HIS A 91 9.87 21.24 -17.32
#